data_AF-A0A377C7A4-F1
#
_entry.id   AF-A0A377C7A4-F1
#
_cell.length_a   1.000
_cell.length_b   1.000
_cell.length_c   1.000
_cell.angle_alpha   90.00
_cell.angle_beta   90.00
_cell.angle_gamma   90.00
#
_symmetry.space_group_name_H-M   'P 1'
#
loop_
_entity.id
_entity.type
_entity.pdbx_description
1 polymer ?
#
loop_
_entity_poly.entity_id
_entity_poly.type
_entity_poly.pdbx_seq_one_letter_code
_entity_poly.pdbx_strand_id
1 'polypeptide(L)' 'MLAQLTISNFAIVRELEIDFHSGMTVITGETGAGKSIAIDALGLLSRWSR' A
#
# COMPACT_ATOMS: atom_id res chain seq x y z
N MET A 1 -4.46 12.28 8.01
CA MET A 1 -3.68 12.07 6.77
C MET A 1 -3.00 10.72 6.89
N LEU A 2 -2.93 9.94 5.82
CA LEU A 2 -2.25 8.64 5.87
C LEU A 2 -0.76 8.89 6.16
N ALA A 3 -0.24 8.35 7.25
CA ALA A 3 1.14 8.55 7.70
C ALA A 3 2.03 7.37 7.31
N GLN A 4 1.50 6.16 7.42
CA GLN A 4 2.23 4.93 7.17
C GLN A 4 1.26 3.82 6.73
N LEU A 5 1.70 2.94 5.84
CA LEU A 5 1.03 1.69 5.47
C LEU A 5 1.96 0.52 5.77
N THR A 6 1.50 -0.37 6.63
CA THR A 6 2.18 -1.63 6.92
C THR A 6 1.32 -2.78 6.42
N ILE A 7 1.90 -3.63 5.58
CA ILE A 7 1.27 -4.83 5.04
C ILE A 7 2.07 -6.02 5.55
N SER A 8 1.38 -6.98 6.16
CA SER A 8 1.97 -8.23 6.63
C SER A 8 1.15 -9.41 6.14
N ASN A 9 1.81 -10.41 5.56
CA ASN A 9 1.19 -11.66 5.07
C ASN A 9 -0.02 -11.43 4.15
N PHE A 10 0.11 -10.54 3.15
CA PHE A 10 -0.95 -10.22 2.21
C PHE A 10 -0.56 -10.57 0.78
N ALA A 11 -1.38 -11.38 0.10
CA ALA A 11 -1.08 -11.94 -1.21
C ALA A 11 0.31 -12.60 -1.24
N ILE A 12 1.24 -12.13 -2.08
CA ILE A 12 2.62 -12.62 -2.14
C ILE A 12 3.60 -11.84 -1.25
N VAL A 13 3.15 -10.75 -0.63
CA VAL A 13 3.99 -9.86 0.19
C VAL A 13 4.00 -10.36 1.63
N ARG A 14 5.20 -10.71 2.11
CA ARG A 14 5.41 -11.09 3.52
C ARG A 14 5.37 -9.88 4.43
N GLU A 15 6.11 -8.84 4.05
CA GLU A 15 6.23 -7.61 4.81
C GLU A 15 6.50 -6.46 3.82
N LEU A 16 5.76 -5.37 3.98
CA LEU A 16 5.94 -4.13 3.25
C LEU A 16 5.58 -2.97 4.17
N GLU A 17 6.49 -2.02 4.30
CA GLU A 17 6.32 -0.80 5.08
C GLU A 17 6.52 0.40 4.16
N ILE A 18 5.55 1.31 4.14
CA ILE A 18 5.58 2.52 3.32
C ILE A 18 5.27 3.71 4.22
N ASP A 19 6.24 4.61 4.34
CA ASP A 19 6.05 5.91 4.98
C ASP A 19 5.51 6.91 3.96
N PHE A 20 4.39 7.54 4.30
CA PHE A 20 3.79 8.59 3.48
C PHE A 20 4.26 9.94 3.96
N HIS A 21 4.90 10.67 3.06
CA HIS A 21 5.27 12.06 3.27
C HIS A 21 4.22 13.00 2.67
N SER A 22 4.20 14.24 3.13
CA SER A 22 3.37 15.29 2.54
C SER A 22 3.73 15.49 1.07
N GLY A 23 2.71 15.58 0.21
CA GLY A 23 2.88 15.79 -1.23
C GLY A 23 2.44 14.57 -2.03
N MET A 24 3.13 14.32 -3.14
CA MET A 24 2.82 13.21 -4.06
C MET A 24 3.76 12.03 -3.78
N THR A 25 3.18 10.87 -3.46
CA THR A 25 3.92 9.61 -3.40
C THR A 25 3.73 8.88 -4.72
N VAL A 26 4.83 8.45 -5.35
CA VAL A 26 4.82 7.70 -6.61
C VAL A 26 5.31 6.28 -6.35
N ILE A 27 4.47 5.28 -6.67
CA ILE A 27 4.81 3.87 -6.55
C ILE A 27 5.20 3.35 -7.94
N THR A 28 6.43 2.89 -8.08
CA THR A 28 6.99 2.32 -9.33
C THR A 28 7.25 0.83 -9.18
N GLY A 29 7.42 0.13 -10.31
CA GLY A 29 7.75 -1.31 -10.33
C GLY A 29 7.65 -1.89 -11.73
N GLU A 30 8.46 -2.91 -12.03
CA GLU A 30 8.54 -3.54 -13.36
C GLU A 30 7.29 -4.35 -13.72
N THR A 31 6.74 -5.13 -12.79
CA THR A 31 5.55 -5.97 -13.01
C THR A 31 4.58 -5.96 -11.84
N GLY A 32 3.29 -6.09 -12.18
CA GLY A 32 2.14 -5.59 -11.42
C GLY A 32 1.84 -6.21 -10.05
N ALA A 33 2.58 -7.21 -9.58
CA ALA A 33 2.27 -7.87 -8.31
C ALA A 33 2.47 -6.94 -7.10
N GLY A 34 3.64 -6.28 -6.97
CA GLY A 34 3.91 -5.40 -5.83
C GLY A 34 3.07 -4.12 -5.81
N LYS A 35 2.82 -3.54 -6.99
CA LYS A 35 2.03 -2.32 -7.12
C LYS A 35 0.54 -2.56 -6.86
N SER A 36 -0.05 -3.61 -7.46
CA SER A 36 -1.47 -3.90 -7.25
C SER A 36 -1.76 -4.24 -5.78
N ILE A 37 -0.86 -4.94 -5.10
CA ILE A 37 -0.98 -5.26 -3.67
C ILE A 37 -1.07 -4.00 -2.80
N ALA A 38 -0.21 -3.00 -3.06
CA ALA A 38 -0.26 -1.74 -2.31
C ALA A 38 -1.59 -0.99 -2.53
N ILE A 39 -2.09 -0.97 -3.77
CA ILE A 39 -3.38 -0.35 -4.12
C ILE A 39 -4.56 -1.11 -3.48
N ASP A 40 -4.54 -2.43 -3.49
CA ASP A 40 -5.58 -3.27 -2.88
C ASP A 40 -5.63 -3.05 -1.36
N ALA A 41 -4.47 -2.97 -0.70
CA ALA A 41 -4.38 -2.68 0.73
C ALA A 41 -4.94 -1.28 1.08
N LEU A 42 -4.60 -0.26 0.28
CA LEU A 42 -5.19 1.08 0.43
C LEU A 42 -6.71 1.08 0.18
N GLY A 43 -7.16 0.31 -0.81
CA GLY A 43 -8.58 0.14 -1.12
C GLY A 43 -9.35 -0.49 0.04
N LEU A 44 -8.78 -1.50 0.70
CA LEU A 44 -9.33 -2.07 1.92
C LEU A 44 -9.46 -0.98 2.99
N LEU A 45 -8.39 -0.27 3.35
CA LEU A 45 -8.43 0.78 4.37
C LEU A 45 -9.53 1.83 4.11
N SER A 46 -9.73 2.20 2.83
CA SER A 46 -10.79 3.15 2.45
C SER A 46 -12.22 2.60 2.64
N ARG A 47 -12.42 1.29 2.48
CA ARG A 47 -13.72 0.62 2.72
C ARG A 47 -13.99 0.40 4.21
N TRP A 48 -12.95 0.20 5.01
CA TRP A 48 -13.06 0.05 6.46
C TRP A 48 -13.48 1.35 7.17
N SER A 49 -13.23 2.52 6.54
CA SER A 49 -13.64 3.83 7.07
C SER A 49 -15.11 4.19 6.76
N ARG A 50 -15.89 3.27 6.18
CA ARG A 50 -17.27 3.50 5.79
C ARG A 50 -18.25 2.75 6.68
#